data_AF-W6JW74-F1
#
_entry.id   AF-W6JW74-F1
#
_cell.length_a   1.000
_cell.length_b   1.000
_cell.length_c   1.000
_cell.angle_alpha   90.00
_cell.angle_beta   90.00
_cell.angle_gamma   90.00
#
_symmetry.space_group_name_H-M   'P 1'
#
loop_
_entity.id
_entity.type
_entity.pdbx_description
1 polymer ?
#
loop_
_entity_poly.entity_id
_entity_poly.type
_entity_poly.pdbx_seq_one_letter_code
_entity_poly.pdbx_strand_id
1 'polypeptide(L)'
;MLDALVHSADGSLDTQSVLSEDRLIRVLRRLVDPDEFLAGGGIRSLSAAYRDGAVIRLDGSDLPIAYVPGESHSPMFGGNSNWRGPIWFPVNVLLADALRTYAAGMASDVQVEFPHGSGEYRPVVAVADEIDQRLTGLFRMGPDWRRPSDPRDIPTDPLWQAHPTFSEYFHGDTGAGLGASHQTGWTALVAHLICKPWRRHTGAL
;
A
#
# COMPACT_ATOMS: atom_id res chain seq x y z
N MET A 1 9.43 13.03 -6.57
CA MET A 1 9.01 14.45 -6.61
C MET A 1 9.83 15.25 -5.59
N LEU A 2 10.87 15.97 -6.00
CA LEU A 2 11.61 16.88 -5.09
C LEU A 2 11.04 18.31 -5.11
N ASP A 3 10.16 18.63 -6.06
CA ASP A 3 9.60 19.98 -6.25
C ASP A 3 8.65 20.43 -5.13
N ALA A 4 8.25 19.52 -4.24
CA ALA A 4 7.43 19.84 -3.06
C ALA A 4 8.28 20.23 -1.84
N LEU A 5 9.60 20.01 -1.87
CA LEU A 5 10.49 20.43 -0.79
C LEU A 5 10.90 21.90 -1.00
N VAL A 6 10.77 22.69 0.05
CA VAL A 6 11.13 24.11 0.05
C VAL A 6 12.20 24.33 1.11
N HIS A 7 13.21 25.14 0.78
CA HIS A 7 14.19 25.58 1.77
C HIS A 7 13.60 26.73 2.59
N SER A 8 13.51 26.53 3.90
CA SER A 8 13.18 27.60 4.84
C SER A 8 14.34 28.57 4.98
N ALA A 9 14.07 29.78 5.48
CA ALA A 9 15.05 30.83 5.70
C ALA A 9 16.13 30.45 6.73
N ASP A 10 15.86 29.46 7.59
CA ASP A 10 16.79 28.91 8.57
C ASP A 10 17.62 27.72 8.04
N GLY A 11 17.44 27.35 6.77
CA GLY A 11 18.14 26.25 6.12
C GLY A 11 17.50 24.87 6.34
N SER A 12 16.39 24.78 7.07
CA SER A 12 15.59 23.55 7.16
C SER A 12 14.86 23.25 5.85
N LEU A 13 14.56 21.98 5.62
CA LEU A 13 13.69 21.54 4.53
C LEU A 13 12.25 21.47 5.06
N ASP A 14 11.33 22.12 4.36
CA ASP A 14 9.90 22.05 4.62
C ASP A 14 9.17 21.45 3.39
N THR A 15 7.91 21.07 3.53
CA THR A 15 7.11 20.49 2.45
C THR A 15 5.87 21.32 2.16
N GLN A 16 5.65 21.69 0.90
CA GLN A 16 4.36 22.22 0.47
C GLN A 16 3.31 21.11 0.53
N SER A 17 2.41 21.20 1.51
CA SER A 17 1.46 20.15 1.83
C SER A 17 0.06 20.70 2.06
N VAL A 18 -0.95 19.94 1.63
CA VAL A 18 -2.36 20.16 2.00
C VAL A 18 -2.69 19.67 3.41
N LEU A 19 -1.78 18.92 4.03
CA LEU A 19 -1.90 18.39 5.38
C LEU A 19 -0.98 19.18 6.32
N SER A 20 -1.51 19.54 7.49
CA SER A 20 -0.65 19.86 8.64
C SER A 20 -0.09 18.57 9.26
N GLU A 21 0.96 18.69 10.06
CA GLU A 21 1.56 17.57 10.79
C GLU A 21 0.52 16.79 11.62
N ASP A 22 -0.32 17.48 12.39
CA ASP A 22 -1.40 16.86 13.18
C ASP A 22 -2.37 16.03 12.32
N ARG A 23 -2.69 16.51 11.12
CA ARG A 23 -3.57 15.79 10.18
C ARG A 23 -2.86 14.58 9.60
N LEU A 24 -1.57 14.72 9.25
CA LEU A 24 -0.75 13.61 8.79
C LEU A 24 -0.72 12.50 9.84
N ILE A 25 -0.46 12.82 11.11
CA ILE A 25 -0.42 11.83 12.21
C ILE A 25 -1.75 11.06 12.32
N ARG A 26 -2.89 11.75 12.21
CA ARG A 26 -4.22 11.11 12.24
C ARG A 26 -4.45 10.19 11.04
N VAL A 27 -4.03 10.59 9.85
CA VAL A 27 -4.12 9.76 8.63
C VAL A 27 -3.22 8.53 8.76
N LEU A 28 -1.98 8.72 9.21
CA LEU A 28 -0.99 7.65 9.36
C LEU A 28 -1.46 6.59 10.35
N ARG A 29 -2.06 6.98 11.48
CA ARG A 29 -2.63 6.02 12.45
C ARG A 29 -3.60 5.03 11.80
N ARG A 30 -4.46 5.50 10.89
CA ARG A 30 -5.41 4.65 10.16
C ARG A 30 -4.75 3.86 9.04
N LEU A 31 -3.80 4.49 8.36
CA LEU A 31 -3.06 3.87 7.26
C LEU A 31 -2.29 2.63 7.71
N VAL A 32 -1.68 2.68 8.90
CA VAL A 32 -0.79 1.64 9.44
C VAL A 32 -1.51 0.68 10.39
N ASP A 33 -2.83 0.76 10.47
CA ASP A 33 -3.67 -0.11 11.30
C ASP A 33 -4.02 -1.42 10.54
N PRO A 34 -3.65 -2.61 11.07
CA PRO A 34 -3.99 -3.90 10.48
C PRO A 34 -5.48 -4.15 10.30
N ASP A 35 -6.31 -3.62 11.21
CA ASP A 35 -7.78 -3.75 11.18
C ASP A 35 -8.43 -2.77 10.19
N GLU A 36 -7.64 -1.86 9.62
CA GLU A 36 -8.06 -0.89 8.62
C GLU A 36 -7.30 -1.09 7.30
N PHE A 37 -6.26 -0.30 7.05
CA PHE A 37 -5.64 -0.20 5.73
C PHE A 37 -4.40 -1.10 5.57
N LEU A 38 -3.68 -1.41 6.64
CA LEU A 38 -2.42 -2.14 6.56
C LEU A 38 -2.67 -3.64 6.33
N ALA A 39 -2.24 -4.14 5.19
CA ALA A 39 -2.32 -5.55 4.83
C ALA A 39 -0.94 -6.20 4.71
N GLY A 40 -0.92 -7.53 4.63
CA GLY A 40 0.31 -8.31 4.37
C GLY A 40 1.03 -7.87 3.09
N GLY A 41 0.27 -7.56 2.03
CA GLY A 41 0.81 -7.19 0.72
C GLY A 41 0.95 -5.70 0.43
N GLY A 42 0.62 -4.80 1.37
CA GLY A 42 0.62 -3.35 1.17
C GLY A 42 -0.54 -2.66 1.86
N ILE A 43 -1.02 -1.56 1.27
CA ILE A 43 -2.15 -0.76 1.73
C ILE A 43 -3.39 -1.07 0.89
N ARG A 44 -4.50 -1.39 1.56
CA ARG A 44 -5.82 -1.67 0.96
C ARG A 44 -6.41 -0.40 0.32
N SER A 45 -7.17 -0.55 -0.75
CA SER A 45 -7.88 0.58 -1.40
C SER A 45 -9.08 1.12 -0.59
N LEU A 46 -9.58 0.33 0.37
CA LEU A 46 -10.60 0.73 1.34
C LEU A 46 -10.26 0.11 2.70
N SER A 47 -10.54 0.84 3.78
CA SER A 47 -10.37 0.35 5.15
C SER A 47 -11.19 -0.91 5.38
N ALA A 48 -10.57 -1.93 5.98
CA ALA A 48 -11.24 -3.15 6.41
C ALA A 48 -12.26 -2.91 7.53
N ALA A 49 -12.29 -1.73 8.17
CA ALA A 49 -13.36 -1.33 9.09
C ALA A 49 -14.76 -1.32 8.43
N TYR A 50 -14.83 -1.24 7.09
CA TYR A 50 -16.09 -1.32 6.34
C TYR A 50 -16.51 -2.76 6.00
N ARG A 51 -15.92 -3.79 6.63
CA ARG A 51 -16.24 -5.20 6.35
C ARG A 51 -17.71 -5.54 6.62
N ASP A 52 -18.28 -4.98 7.68
CA ASP A 52 -19.70 -5.15 8.03
C ASP A 52 -20.63 -4.18 7.29
N GLY A 53 -20.07 -3.34 6.42
CA GLY A 53 -20.79 -2.36 5.62
C GLY A 53 -21.11 -1.06 6.35
N ALA A 54 -21.35 0.00 5.57
CA ALA A 54 -21.85 1.28 6.01
C ALA A 54 -22.78 1.86 4.93
N VAL A 55 -23.71 2.74 5.33
CA VAL A 55 -24.59 3.43 4.39
C VAL A 55 -24.38 4.94 4.53
N ILE A 56 -23.97 5.57 3.43
CA ILE A 56 -23.95 7.03 3.34
C ILE A 56 -25.31 7.48 2.81
N ARG A 57 -26.00 8.36 3.53
CA ARG A 57 -27.25 8.96 3.09
C ARG A 57 -26.98 10.30 2.43
N LEU A 58 -27.28 10.44 1.15
CA LEU A 58 -27.07 11.66 0.38
C LEU A 58 -28.28 11.94 -0.50
N ASP A 59 -28.87 13.14 -0.37
CA ASP A 59 -30.01 13.60 -1.17
C ASP A 59 -31.16 12.57 -1.31
N GLY A 60 -31.53 11.93 -0.19
CA GLY A 60 -32.59 10.93 -0.14
C GLY A 60 -32.22 9.55 -0.70
N SER A 61 -30.96 9.37 -1.10
CA SER A 61 -30.42 8.08 -1.57
C SER A 61 -29.55 7.43 -0.50
N ASP A 62 -29.70 6.12 -0.34
CA ASP A 62 -28.83 5.28 0.47
C ASP A 62 -27.72 4.71 -0.42
N LEU A 63 -26.46 5.09 -0.14
CA LEU A 63 -25.27 4.65 -0.85
C LEU A 63 -24.49 3.66 0.03
N PRO A 64 -24.67 2.34 -0.16
CA PRO A 64 -23.97 1.34 0.62
C PRO A 64 -22.49 1.26 0.21
N ILE A 65 -21.62 1.13 1.20
CA ILE A 65 -20.20 0.88 1.06
C ILE A 65 -19.87 -0.37 1.87
N ALA A 66 -19.11 -1.28 1.27
CA ALA A 66 -18.61 -2.46 1.95
C ALA A 66 -17.19 -2.74 1.48
N TYR A 67 -16.35 -3.20 2.42
CA TYR A 67 -15.04 -3.74 2.11
C TYR A 67 -15.18 -5.07 1.36
N VAL A 68 -14.59 -5.13 0.18
CA VAL A 68 -14.55 -6.30 -0.69
C VAL A 68 -13.09 -6.52 -1.08
N PRO A 69 -12.39 -7.50 -0.47
CA PRO A 69 -10.95 -7.65 -0.64
C PRO A 69 -10.53 -8.17 -2.02
N GLY A 70 -11.43 -8.80 -2.77
CA GLY A 70 -11.15 -9.48 -4.03
C GLY A 70 -11.83 -8.86 -5.26
N GLU A 71 -12.40 -9.69 -6.11
CA GLU A 71 -13.19 -9.26 -7.27
C GLU A 71 -14.46 -8.50 -6.83
N SER A 72 -14.99 -7.64 -7.70
CA SER A 72 -16.19 -6.86 -7.36
C SER A 72 -17.43 -7.75 -7.25
N HIS A 73 -18.24 -7.51 -6.22
CA HIS A 73 -19.56 -8.16 -6.09
C HIS A 73 -20.67 -7.47 -6.92
N SER A 74 -20.33 -6.44 -7.69
CA SER A 74 -21.26 -5.68 -8.53
C SER A 74 -20.89 -5.82 -9.99
N PRO A 75 -21.85 -5.94 -10.93
CA PRO A 75 -21.59 -6.05 -12.37
C PRO A 75 -21.07 -4.75 -12.99
N MET A 76 -21.01 -3.64 -12.23
CA MET A 76 -20.43 -2.38 -12.71
C MET A 76 -18.99 -2.61 -13.20
N PHE A 77 -18.65 -1.98 -14.33
CA PHE A 77 -17.33 -2.10 -14.97
C PHE A 77 -16.91 -3.55 -15.26
N GLY A 78 -17.87 -4.39 -15.62
CA GLY A 78 -17.62 -5.79 -15.98
C GLY A 78 -17.37 -6.73 -14.80
N GLY A 79 -17.61 -6.28 -13.55
CA GLY A 79 -17.51 -7.11 -12.35
C GLY A 79 -16.10 -7.43 -11.87
N ASN A 80 -15.08 -7.14 -12.68
CA ASN A 80 -13.70 -7.45 -12.32
C ASN A 80 -13.03 -6.30 -11.54
N SER A 81 -13.12 -5.06 -12.02
CA SER A 81 -12.37 -3.96 -11.38
C SER A 81 -12.96 -3.59 -10.01
N ASN A 82 -12.12 -3.60 -8.96
CA ASN A 82 -12.55 -3.32 -7.60
C ASN A 82 -11.56 -2.44 -6.83
N TRP A 83 -12.07 -1.30 -6.34
CA TRP A 83 -11.34 -0.32 -5.53
C TRP A 83 -11.82 -0.28 -4.07
N ARG A 84 -12.56 -1.31 -3.64
CA ARG A 84 -13.19 -1.37 -2.31
C ARG A 84 -12.46 -2.31 -1.36
N GLY A 85 -11.15 -2.45 -1.50
CA GLY A 85 -10.37 -3.32 -0.61
C GLY A 85 -9.09 -3.91 -1.18
N PRO A 86 -9.00 -4.24 -2.48
CA PRO A 86 -7.77 -4.80 -3.04
C PRO A 86 -6.58 -3.84 -2.94
N ILE A 87 -5.38 -4.40 -3.05
CA ILE A 87 -4.11 -3.68 -3.04
C ILE A 87 -3.72 -3.38 -4.49
N TRP A 88 -3.44 -2.10 -4.77
CA TRP A 88 -3.06 -1.61 -6.08
C TRP A 88 -1.65 -1.01 -6.03
N PHE A 89 -0.76 -1.52 -6.88
CA PHE A 89 0.64 -1.08 -6.96
C PHE A 89 0.80 0.43 -7.15
N PRO A 90 0.19 1.09 -8.16
CA PRO A 90 0.47 2.49 -8.43
C PRO A 90 0.13 3.41 -7.24
N VAL A 91 -0.99 3.17 -6.56
CA VAL A 91 -1.38 3.97 -5.38
C VAL A 91 -0.41 3.76 -4.22
N ASN A 92 0.00 2.50 -3.97
CA ASN A 92 0.96 2.21 -2.90
C ASN A 92 2.34 2.82 -3.17
N VAL A 93 2.82 2.77 -4.42
CA VAL A 93 4.12 3.36 -4.79
C VAL A 93 4.08 4.89 -4.65
N LEU A 94 3.01 5.55 -5.10
CA LEU A 94 2.83 6.99 -4.95
C LEU A 94 2.74 7.39 -3.47
N LEU A 95 2.01 6.61 -2.67
CA LEU A 95 1.92 6.82 -1.23
C LEU A 95 3.30 6.71 -0.56
N ALA A 96 4.08 5.67 -0.87
CA ALA A 96 5.42 5.51 -0.32
C ALA A 96 6.39 6.62 -0.77
N ASP A 97 6.26 7.16 -1.99
CA ASP A 97 7.03 8.34 -2.42
C ASP A 97 6.62 9.59 -1.63
N ALA A 98 5.31 9.83 -1.48
CA ALA A 98 4.78 10.97 -0.72
C ALA A 98 5.22 10.95 0.75
N LEU A 99 5.21 9.77 1.39
CA LEU A 99 5.70 9.61 2.77
C LEU A 99 7.19 9.95 2.90
N ARG A 100 8.02 9.62 1.89
CA ARG A 100 9.44 10.00 1.89
C ARG A 100 9.62 11.49 1.72
N THR A 101 8.80 12.15 0.89
CA THR A 101 8.81 13.61 0.77
C THR A 101 8.45 14.26 2.10
N TYR A 102 7.40 13.80 2.78
CA TYR A 102 7.05 14.32 4.10
C TYR A 102 8.14 14.06 5.15
N ALA A 103 8.73 12.87 5.16
CA ALA A 103 9.82 12.53 6.08
C ALA A 103 11.08 13.37 5.88
N ALA A 104 11.29 13.92 4.68
CA ALA A 104 12.40 14.82 4.38
C ALA A 104 12.14 16.28 4.78
N GLY A 105 10.88 16.65 5.05
CA GLY A 105 10.48 17.98 5.44
C GLY A 105 9.58 17.97 6.68
N MET A 106 8.29 18.29 6.51
CA MET A 106 7.36 18.55 7.63
C MET A 106 7.16 17.39 8.62
N ALA A 107 7.63 16.18 8.31
CA ALA A 107 7.49 15.00 9.15
C ALA A 107 8.86 14.36 9.49
N SER A 108 9.94 15.16 9.51
CA SER A 108 11.29 14.69 9.83
C SER A 108 11.41 14.07 11.22
N ASP A 109 10.73 14.65 12.21
CA ASP A 109 10.78 14.21 13.60
C ASP A 109 9.56 13.37 14.02
N VAL A 110 8.62 13.14 13.10
CA VAL A 110 7.39 12.40 13.37
C VAL A 110 7.71 10.90 13.52
N GLN A 111 7.29 10.36 14.66
CA GLN A 111 7.32 8.92 14.95
C GLN A 111 5.91 8.33 14.83
N VAL A 112 5.81 7.20 14.15
CA VAL A 112 4.57 6.48 13.88
C VAL A 112 4.64 5.13 14.57
N GLU A 113 3.62 4.79 15.37
CA GLU A 113 3.45 3.43 15.88
C GLU A 113 3.15 2.49 14.71
N PHE A 114 4.02 1.51 14.45
CA PHE A 114 3.92 0.65 13.28
C PHE A 114 4.17 -0.84 13.64
N PRO A 115 3.21 -1.75 13.34
CA PRO A 115 1.80 -1.46 13.04
C PRO A 115 1.12 -0.69 14.17
N HIS A 116 0.00 -0.02 13.90
CA HIS A 116 -0.78 0.61 14.97
C HIS A 116 -1.15 -0.43 16.05
N GLY A 117 -1.06 -0.05 17.32
CA GLY A 117 -1.29 -0.93 18.47
C GLY A 117 -0.12 -1.84 18.85
N SER A 118 1.03 -1.77 18.17
CA SER A 118 2.21 -2.60 18.49
C SER A 118 3.06 -2.08 19.65
N GLY A 119 2.96 -0.79 19.99
CA GLY A 119 3.89 -0.09 20.88
C GLY A 119 5.26 0.20 20.26
N GLU A 120 5.56 -0.25 19.04
CA GLU A 120 6.81 0.03 18.33
C GLU A 120 6.69 1.30 17.48
N TYR A 121 7.58 2.27 17.71
CA TYR A 121 7.59 3.53 16.97
C TYR A 121 8.72 3.58 15.96
N ARG A 122 8.43 4.09 14.77
CA ARG A 122 9.38 4.21 13.66
C ARG A 122 9.21 5.55 12.95
N PRO A 123 10.29 6.12 12.37
CA PRO A 123 10.18 7.35 11.59
C PRO A 123 9.36 7.12 10.31
N VAL A 124 8.74 8.18 9.79
CA VAL A 124 7.87 8.11 8.60
C VAL A 124 8.57 7.50 7.37
N VAL A 125 9.87 7.74 7.20
CA VAL A 125 10.66 7.12 6.11
C VAL A 125 10.69 5.59 6.22
N ALA A 126 10.77 5.04 7.44
CA ALA A 126 10.76 3.60 7.65
C ALA A 126 9.39 2.99 7.36
N VAL A 127 8.30 3.73 7.62
CA VAL A 127 6.94 3.30 7.22
C VAL A 127 6.83 3.19 5.69
N ALA A 128 7.42 4.12 4.94
CA ALA A 128 7.46 4.03 3.48
C ALA A 128 8.27 2.80 3.00
N ASP A 129 9.39 2.51 3.65
CA ASP A 129 10.19 1.31 3.36
C ASP A 129 9.43 0.01 3.67
N GLU A 130 8.63 -0.02 4.74
CA GLU A 130 7.78 -1.16 5.09
C GLU A 130 6.68 -1.40 4.04
N ILE A 131 6.10 -0.35 3.47
CA ILE A 131 5.13 -0.48 2.37
C ILE A 131 5.81 -1.12 1.14
N ASP A 132 7.00 -0.63 0.75
CA ASP A 132 7.75 -1.21 -0.38
C ASP A 132 8.15 -2.67 -0.12
N GLN A 133 8.54 -3.00 1.11
CA GLN A 133 8.86 -4.38 1.52
C GLN A 133 7.64 -5.30 1.43
N ARG A 134 6.45 -4.82 1.80
CA ARG A 134 5.20 -5.59 1.68
C ARG A 134 4.83 -5.85 0.22
N LEU A 135 4.93 -4.83 -0.63
CA LEU A 135 4.70 -4.95 -2.07
C LEU A 135 5.67 -5.93 -2.72
N THR A 136 6.98 -5.80 -2.44
CA THR A 136 7.99 -6.74 -2.97
C THR A 136 7.83 -8.14 -2.40
N GLY A 137 7.37 -8.25 -1.14
CA GLY A 137 7.05 -9.51 -0.46
C GLY A 137 6.00 -10.34 -1.18
N LEU A 138 5.05 -9.71 -1.88
CA LEU A 138 4.05 -10.42 -2.69
C LEU A 138 4.68 -11.34 -3.76
N PHE A 139 5.86 -10.99 -4.26
CA PHE A 139 6.56 -11.73 -5.33
C PHE A 139 7.62 -12.70 -4.81
N ARG A 140 7.82 -12.78 -3.50
CA ARG A 140 8.78 -13.71 -2.89
C ARG A 140 8.16 -15.09 -2.76
N MET A 141 8.95 -16.10 -3.06
CA MET A 141 8.52 -17.49 -2.89
C MET A 141 8.28 -17.79 -1.41
N GLY A 142 7.09 -18.30 -1.10
CA GLY A 142 6.71 -18.73 0.23
C GLY A 142 7.20 -20.15 0.57
N PRO A 143 7.00 -20.60 1.82
CA PRO A 143 7.37 -21.94 2.27
C PRO A 143 6.66 -23.08 1.52
N ASP A 144 5.49 -22.80 0.95
CA ASP A 144 4.66 -23.72 0.18
C ASP A 144 5.00 -23.74 -1.32
N TRP A 145 6.13 -23.14 -1.72
CA TRP A 145 6.51 -22.95 -3.12
C TRP A 145 5.44 -22.19 -3.94
N ARG A 146 4.73 -21.26 -3.30
CA ARG A 146 3.88 -20.27 -3.97
C ARG A 146 4.24 -18.86 -3.55
N ARG A 147 4.08 -17.91 -4.47
CA ARG A 147 4.12 -16.49 -4.11
C ARG A 147 2.74 -16.08 -3.60
N PRO A 148 2.65 -15.17 -2.62
CA PRO A 148 1.37 -14.56 -2.28
C PRO A 148 0.64 -13.98 -3.49
N SER A 149 1.38 -13.40 -4.45
CA SER A 149 0.86 -12.81 -5.69
C SER A 149 0.29 -13.80 -6.70
N ASP A 150 0.57 -15.10 -6.57
CA ASP A 150 0.14 -16.07 -7.59
C ASP A 150 -1.41 -16.15 -7.60
N PRO A 151 -2.06 -16.02 -8.76
CA PRO A 151 -3.48 -16.32 -8.88
C PRO A 151 -3.79 -17.73 -8.38
N ARG A 152 -4.99 -17.91 -7.81
CA ARG A 152 -5.38 -19.17 -7.13
C ARG A 152 -5.36 -20.39 -8.07
N ASP A 153 -5.60 -20.14 -9.34
CA ASP A 153 -5.67 -21.13 -10.43
C ASP A 153 -4.30 -21.45 -11.06
N ILE A 154 -3.24 -20.70 -10.74
CA ILE A 154 -1.89 -21.04 -11.21
C ILE A 154 -1.40 -22.33 -10.53
N PRO A 155 -0.88 -23.33 -11.28
CA PRO A 155 -0.31 -24.54 -10.69
C PRO A 155 0.98 -24.29 -9.89
N THR A 156 1.31 -25.22 -9.00
CA THR A 156 2.58 -25.21 -8.23
C THR A 156 3.72 -25.95 -8.93
N ASP A 157 3.55 -26.35 -10.19
CA ASP A 157 4.60 -27.03 -10.94
C ASP A 157 5.81 -26.10 -11.15
N PRO A 158 7.06 -26.62 -11.08
CA PRO A 158 8.27 -25.83 -11.21
C PRO A 158 8.32 -24.89 -12.43
N LEU A 159 7.71 -25.27 -13.55
CA LEU A 159 7.65 -24.43 -14.75
C LEU A 159 6.86 -23.13 -14.51
N TRP A 160 5.76 -23.20 -13.76
CA TRP A 160 4.98 -22.02 -13.40
C TRP A 160 5.68 -21.21 -12.31
N GLN A 161 6.27 -21.89 -11.34
CA GLN A 161 6.96 -21.23 -10.24
C GLN A 161 8.24 -20.50 -10.69
N ALA A 162 8.83 -20.87 -11.82
CA ALA A 162 9.93 -20.12 -12.44
C ALA A 162 9.52 -18.72 -12.95
N HIS A 163 8.24 -18.49 -13.23
CA HIS A 163 7.74 -17.26 -13.86
C HIS A 163 6.69 -16.55 -13.00
N PRO A 164 7.01 -15.43 -12.34
CA PRO A 164 6.01 -14.69 -11.59
C PRO A 164 4.90 -14.16 -12.50
N THR A 165 3.65 -14.29 -12.06
CA THR A 165 2.50 -13.72 -12.76
C THR A 165 2.28 -12.29 -12.27
N PHE A 166 2.13 -11.35 -13.21
CA PHE A 166 1.82 -9.96 -12.91
C PHE A 166 0.32 -9.75 -13.02
N SER A 167 -0.34 -9.59 -11.88
CA SER A 167 -1.79 -9.36 -11.84
C SER A 167 -2.11 -7.87 -11.82
N GLU A 168 -3.33 -7.51 -12.21
CA GLU A 168 -3.84 -6.14 -12.20
C GLU A 168 -3.83 -5.55 -10.79
N TYR A 169 -4.32 -6.32 -9.82
CA TYR A 169 -4.37 -5.97 -8.40
C TYR A 169 -4.28 -7.24 -7.53
N PHE A 170 -4.23 -7.06 -6.21
CA PHE A 170 -4.03 -8.16 -5.27
C PHE A 170 -5.10 -8.18 -4.18
N HIS A 171 -5.51 -9.37 -3.77
CA HIS A 171 -6.52 -9.55 -2.74
C HIS A 171 -6.11 -8.86 -1.43
N GLY A 172 -6.95 -7.99 -0.89
CA GLY A 172 -6.63 -7.13 0.25
C GLY A 172 -6.31 -7.85 1.56
N ASP A 173 -6.71 -9.11 1.70
CA ASP A 173 -6.44 -9.92 2.91
C ASP A 173 -5.38 -11.02 2.68
N THR A 174 -5.17 -11.49 1.44
CA THR A 174 -4.33 -12.67 1.18
C THR A 174 -3.17 -12.41 0.24
N GLY A 175 -3.20 -11.29 -0.50
CA GLY A 175 -2.21 -10.96 -1.52
C GLY A 175 -2.39 -11.69 -2.86
N ALA A 176 -3.39 -12.57 -2.99
CA ALA A 176 -3.62 -13.35 -4.22
C ALA A 176 -3.78 -12.44 -5.43
N GLY A 177 -3.12 -12.77 -6.54
CA GLY A 177 -3.23 -12.04 -7.79
C GLY A 177 -4.62 -12.14 -8.39
N LEU A 178 -5.18 -11.01 -8.84
CA LEU A 178 -6.53 -10.88 -9.37
C LEU A 178 -6.58 -9.94 -10.58
N GLY A 179 -7.69 -10.02 -11.31
CA GLY A 179 -7.92 -9.22 -12.51
C GLY A 179 -7.11 -9.70 -13.70
N ALA A 180 -6.76 -8.80 -14.61
CA ALA A 180 -6.01 -9.18 -15.80
C ALA A 180 -4.62 -9.73 -15.45
N SER A 181 -4.29 -10.89 -16.01
CA SER A 181 -2.98 -11.52 -15.90
C SER A 181 -1.97 -10.90 -16.88
N HIS A 182 -0.69 -11.02 -16.55
CA HIS A 182 0.43 -10.41 -17.28
C HIS A 182 0.31 -8.89 -17.45
N GLN A 183 -0.25 -8.23 -16.44
CA GLN A 183 -0.27 -6.78 -16.33
C GLN A 183 1.11 -6.22 -15.95
N THR A 184 2.09 -6.39 -16.84
CA THR A 184 3.39 -5.71 -16.78
C THR A 184 3.29 -4.22 -17.14
N GLY A 185 2.14 -3.60 -16.84
CA GLY A 185 1.94 -2.17 -16.78
C GLY A 185 2.38 -1.66 -15.41
N TRP A 186 1.45 -1.14 -14.61
CA TRP A 186 1.80 -0.57 -13.29
C TRP A 186 2.38 -1.59 -12.31
N THR A 187 2.06 -2.88 -12.42
CA THR A 187 2.58 -3.90 -11.50
C THR A 187 4.08 -4.15 -11.73
N ALA A 188 4.60 -3.83 -12.91
CA ALA A 188 6.04 -3.87 -13.20
C ALA A 188 6.86 -2.87 -12.35
N LEU A 189 6.21 -1.92 -11.66
CA LEU A 189 6.86 -1.06 -10.67
C LEU A 189 7.57 -1.86 -9.56
N VAL A 190 7.21 -3.14 -9.33
CA VAL A 190 7.97 -4.00 -8.40
C VAL A 190 9.46 -4.08 -8.77
N ALA A 191 9.82 -4.03 -10.05
CA ALA A 191 11.21 -4.02 -10.49
C ALA A 191 11.92 -2.74 -10.01
N HIS A 192 11.24 -1.59 -10.08
CA HIS A 192 11.77 -0.34 -9.51
C HIS A 192 12.02 -0.48 -8.00
N LEU A 193 11.08 -1.08 -7.26
CA LEU A 193 11.22 -1.28 -5.81
C LEU A 193 12.39 -2.19 -5.44
N ILE A 194 12.63 -3.25 -6.23
CA ILE A 194 13.75 -4.19 -6.01
C ILE A 194 15.09 -3.58 -6.40
N CYS A 195 15.15 -2.86 -7.51
CA CYS A 195 16.40 -2.30 -8.05
C CYS A 195 16.78 -0.96 -7.41
N LYS A 196 15.87 -0.31 -6.67
CA LYS A 196 16.20 0.90 -5.91
C LYS A 196 17.33 0.54 -4.94
N PRO A 197 18.47 1.25 -4.94
CA PRO A 197 19.52 0.98 -3.98
C PRO A 197 18.91 1.14 -2.59
N TRP A 198 18.84 0.04 -1.84
CA TRP A 198 18.37 0.04 -0.47
C TRP A 198 19.35 0.92 0.31
N ARG A 199 18.98 2.20 0.50
CA ARG A 199 19.67 3.06 1.45
C ARG A 199 19.29 2.50 2.80
N ARG A 200 20.05 1.51 3.27
CA ARG A 200 20.06 1.19 4.69
C ARG A 200 20.36 2.51 5.38
N HIS A 201 19.38 3.06 6.09
CA HIS A 201 19.63 4.02 7.13
C HIS A 201 20.39 3.26 8.22
N THR A 202 21.69 3.00 8.00
CA THR A 202 22.60 2.67 9.07
C THR A 202 22.62 3.90 9.95
N GLY A 203 21.86 3.83 11.05
CA GLY A 203 22.11 4.65 12.22
C GLY A 203 23.61 4.59 12.50
N ALA A 204 24.21 5.76 12.66
CA ALA A 204 25.58 5.88 13.11
C ALA A 204 25.74 5.05 14.40
N LEU A 205 26.79 4.22 14.42
CA LEU A 205 27.40 3.69 15.64
C LEU A 205 28.10 4.84 16.38
#